data_AF-A0A832J9R3-F1
#
_entry.id   AF-A0A832J9R3-F1
#
_cell.length_a   1.000
_cell.length_b   1.000
_cell.length_c   1.000
_cell.angle_alpha   90.00
_cell.angle_beta   90.00
_cell.angle_gamma   90.00
#
_symmetry.space_group_name_H-M   'P 1'
#
loop_
_entity.id
_entity.type
_entity.pdbx_description
1 polymer ?
#
loop_
_entity_poly.entity_id
_entity_poly.type
_entity_poly.pdbx_seq_one_letter_code
_entity_poly.pdbx_strand_id
1 'polypeptide(L)' 'AELQNKLHLTFKKANGYSELEISQKRSSLENVLIPDSLPQHHQRLKEIGFKQSNTWFQCFNFASILAIK' A
#
# COMPACT_ATOMS: atom_id res chain seq x y z
N ALA A 1 -5.95 0.77 -11.06
CA ALA A 1 -6.30 0.34 -9.69
C ALA A 1 -6.83 -1.10 -9.66
N GLU A 2 -7.83 -1.48 -10.46
CA GLU A 2 -8.43 -2.83 -10.42
C GLU A 2 -7.47 -3.98 -10.75
N LEU A 3 -6.55 -3.80 -11.70
CA LEU A 3 -5.60 -4.84 -12.08
C LEU A 3 -4.65 -5.22 -10.92
N GLN A 4 -4.21 -4.22 -10.15
CA GLN A 4 -3.34 -4.44 -8.99
C GLN A 4 -4.09 -5.15 -7.85
N ASN A 5 -5.37 -4.84 -7.64
CA ASN A 5 -6.22 -5.55 -6.70
C ASN A 5 -6.38 -7.03 -7.06
N LYS A 6 -6.60 -7.32 -8.34
CA LYS A 6 -6.78 -8.69 -8.82
C LYS A 6 -5.52 -9.53 -8.68
N LEU A 7 -4.36 -8.95 -8.99
CA LEU A 7 -3.06 -9.62 -8.84
C LEU A 7 -2.72 -9.89 -7.37
N HIS A 8 -2.97 -8.95 -6.46
CA HIS A 8 -2.77 -9.13 -5.03
C HIS A 8 -3.66 -10.24 -4.44
N LEU A 9 -4.91 -10.30 -4.90
CA LEU A 9 -5.86 -11.33 -4.46
C LEU A 9 -5.44 -12.72 -4.93
N THR A 10 -4.91 -12.82 -6.15
CA THR A 10 -4.38 -14.07 -6.73
C THR A 10 -3.11 -14.52 -6.00
N PHE A 11 -2.22 -13.59 -5.66
CA PHE A 11 -1.00 -13.85 -4.90
C PHE A 11 -1.30 -14.41 -3.49
N LYS A 12 -2.27 -13.84 -2.77
CA LYS A 12 -2.68 -14.35 -1.45
C LYS A 12 -3.28 -15.76 -1.52
N LYS A 13 -4.09 -16.04 -2.55
CA LYS A 13 -4.67 -17.37 -2.78
C LYS A 13 -3.59 -18.41 -3.07
N ALA A 14 -2.56 -18.06 -3.85
CA ALA A 14 -1.47 -18.97 -4.19
C ALA A 14 -0.56 -19.31 -2.99
N ASN A 15 -0.50 -18.46 -1.96
CA ASN A 15 0.33 -18.67 -0.77
C ASN A 15 -0.38 -19.42 0.37
N GLY A 16 -1.49 -20.11 0.10
CA GLY A 16 -2.12 -21.01 1.07
C GLY A 16 -2.86 -20.33 2.23
N TYR A 17 -3.15 -19.03 2.11
CA TYR A 17 -4.02 -18.35 3.07
C TYR A 17 -5.44 -18.94 2.99
N SER A 18 -5.94 -19.46 4.10
CA SER A 18 -7.33 -19.94 4.19
C SER A 18 -8.30 -18.76 4.01
N GLU A 19 -9.36 -18.94 3.21
CA GLU A 19 -10.30 -17.86 2.84
C GLU A 19 -10.88 -17.14 4.08
N LEU A 20 -11.01 -17.85 5.21
CA LEU A 20 -11.49 -17.34 6.49
C LEU A 20 -10.56 -16.35 7.19
N GLU A 21 -9.25 -16.63 7.26
CA GLU A 21 -8.27 -15.73 7.90
C GLU A 21 -8.03 -14.47 7.06
N ILE A 22 -8.14 -14.58 5.73
CA ILE A 22 -8.09 -13.43 4.82
C ILE A 22 -9.31 -12.53 5.03
N SER A 23 -10.51 -13.10 5.15
CA SER A 23 -11.76 -12.35 5.27
C SER A 23 -11.87 -11.64 6.62
N GLN A 24 -11.46 -12.28 7.73
CA GLN A 24 -11.47 -11.65 9.05
C GLN A 24 -10.45 -10.51 9.16
N LYS A 25 -9.19 -10.69 8.73
CA LYS A 25 -8.20 -9.59 8.73
C LYS A 25 -8.55 -8.47 7.75
N ARG A 26 -9.13 -8.79 6.58
CA ARG A 26 -9.61 -7.78 5.63
C ARG A 26 -10.73 -6.93 6.22
N SER A 27 -11.76 -7.55 6.77
CA SER A 27 -12.93 -6.81 7.26
C SER A 27 -12.63 -5.90 8.45
N SER A 28 -11.63 -6.25 9.29
CA SER A 28 -11.21 -5.42 10.42
C SER A 28 -10.29 -4.25 10.04
N LEU A 29 -9.66 -4.26 8.85
CA LEU A 29 -8.68 -3.25 8.42
C LEU A 29 -9.10 -2.45 7.17
N GLU A 30 -9.99 -2.97 6.33
CA GLU A 30 -10.41 -2.34 5.06
C GLU A 30 -11.30 -1.09 5.27
N ASN A 31 -11.94 -0.92 6.44
CA ASN A 31 -12.78 0.25 6.74
C ASN A 31 -12.10 1.32 7.63
N VAL A 32 -10.82 1.15 7.99
CA VAL A 32 -10.12 2.08 8.89
C VAL A 32 -8.94 2.78 8.22
N LEU A 33 -8.31 2.15 7.23
CA LEU A 33 -7.15 2.71 6.53
C LEU A 33 -7.59 3.34 5.21
N ILE A 34 -7.81 4.66 5.22
CA ILE A 34 -8.02 5.45 4.00
C ILE A 34 -6.65 5.55 3.29
N PRO A 35 -6.45 4.92 2.11
CA PRO A 35 -5.18 4.96 1.42
C PRO A 35 -5.02 6.31 0.73
N ASP A 36 -3.92 7.02 1.03
CA ASP A 36 -3.50 8.17 0.27
C ASP A 36 -2.73 7.71 -0.99
N SER A 37 -2.80 8.52 -2.05
CA SER A 37 -2.04 8.29 -3.26
C SER A 37 -0.54 8.60 -3.07
N LEU A 38 0.31 7.92 -3.83
CA LEU A 38 1.75 8.18 -3.87
C LEU A 38 2.12 9.67 -4.04
N PRO A 39 1.49 10.42 -4.98
CA PRO A 39 1.69 11.86 -5.09
C PRO A 39 1.37 12.64 -3.81
N GLN A 40 0.30 12.28 -3.10
CA GLN A 40 -0.06 12.92 -1.82
C GLN A 40 0.99 12.66 -0.75
N HIS A 41 1.56 11.45 -0.68
CA HIS A 41 2.66 11.16 0.24
C HIS A 41 3.92 11.98 -0.08
N HIS A 42 4.32 12.07 -1.35
CA HIS A 42 5.46 12.89 -1.77
C HIS A 42 5.24 14.39 -1.51
N GLN A 43 4.03 14.89 -1.78
CA GLN A 43 3.63 16.27 -1.48
C GLN A 43 3.79 16.58 0.01
N ARG A 44 3.24 15.73 0.90
CA ARG A 44 3.36 15.91 2.36
C ARG A 44 4.81 15.90 2.83
N LEU A 45 5.64 14.99 2.30
CA LEU A 45 7.08 14.93 2.63
C LEU A 45 7.81 16.22 2.22
N LYS A 46 7.46 16.78 1.06
CA LYS A 46 8.00 18.07 0.62
C LYS A 46 7.56 19.22 1.52
N GLU A 47 6.30 19.26 1.93
CA GLU A 47 5.72 20.30 2.78
C GLU A 47 6.38 20.36 4.18
N ILE A 48 6.75 19.21 4.74
CA ILE A 48 7.46 19.14 6.04
C ILE A 48 8.98 19.36 5.92
N GLY A 49 9.49 19.68 4.72
CA GLY A 49 10.86 20.12 4.51
C GLY A 49 11.87 19.02 4.16
N PHE A 50 11.44 17.82 3.76
CA PHE A 50 12.37 16.85 3.15
C PHE A 50 12.81 17.36 1.78
N LYS A 51 14.13 17.45 1.55
CA LYS A 51 14.69 17.91 0.27
C LYS A 51 14.43 16.93 -0.87
N GLN A 52 14.44 15.64 -0.56
CA GLN A 52 14.21 14.59 -1.54
C GLN A 52 13.36 13.48 -0.93
N SER A 53 12.38 12.98 -1.68
CA SER A 53 11.64 11.77 -1.34
C SER A 53 11.48 10.92 -2.60
N ASN A 54 11.84 9.63 -2.50
CA ASN A 54 11.79 8.68 -3.61
C ASN A 54 11.10 7.40 -3.16
N THR A 55 10.24 6.86 -4.04
CA THR A 55 9.65 5.53 -3.82
C THR A 55 10.67 4.48 -4.26
N TRP A 56 11.31 3.82 -3.30
CA TRP A 56 12.37 2.83 -3.56
C TRP A 56 11.82 1.42 -3.80
N PHE A 57 10.57 1.17 -3.39
CA PHE A 57 9.90 -0.10 -3.60
C PHE A 57 8.41 0.10 -3.79
N GLN A 58 7.83 -0.59 -4.77
CA GLN A 58 6.39 -0.69 -4.93
C GLN A 58 6.01 -2.12 -5.30
N CYS A 59 5.09 -2.69 -4.54
CA CYS A 59 4.49 -3.99 -4.78
C CYS A 59 2.97 -3.84 -4.76
N PHE A 60 2.35 -3.87 -5.94
CA PHE A 60 0.91 -3.61 -6.13
C PHE A 60 0.49 -2.25 -5.53
N ASN A 61 -0.40 -2.28 -4.53
CA ASN A 61 -0.91 -1.11 -3.83
C ASN A 61 -0.07 -0.72 -2.62
N PHE A 62 1.02 -1.44 -2.35
CA PHE A 62 1.95 -1.13 -1.27
C PHE A 62 3.17 -0.44 -1.86
N ALA A 63 3.53 0.69 -1.29
CA ALA A 63 4.74 1.41 -1.65
C ALA A 63 5.55 1.71 -0.39
N SER A 64 6.86 1.75 -0.54
CA SER A 64 7.76 2.22 0.50
C SER A 64 8.51 3.43 -0.04
N ILE A 65 8.53 4.50 0.77
CA ILE A 65 9.09 5.80 0.40
C ILE A 65 10.29 6.07 1.30
N LEU A 66 11.40 6.44 0.68
CA LEU A 66 12.60 6.93 1.34
C LEU A 66 12.61 8.46 1.26
N ALA A 67 12.70 9.15 2.40
CA ALA A 67 12.82 10.61 2.46
C ALA A 67 14.14 11.00 3.13
N ILE A 68 14.89 11.90 2.49
CA ILE A 68 16.21 12.36 2.94
C ILE A 68 16.12 13.86 3.24
N LYS A 69 16.62 14.25 4.42
CA LYS A 69 16.64 15.64 4.89
C LYS A 69 17.75 16.45 4.23
#